data_AF-A0AAE2I2K7-F1
#
_entry.id   AF-A0AAE2I2K7-F1
#
_cell.length_a   1.000
_cell.length_b   1.000
_cell.length_c   1.000
_cell.angle_alpha   90.00
_cell.angle_beta   90.00
_cell.angle_gamma   90.00
#
_symmetry.space_group_name_H-M   'P 1'
#
loop_
_entity.id
_entity.type
_entity.pdbx_description
1 polymer ?
#
loop_
_entity_poly.entity_id
_entity_poly.type
_entity_poly.pdbx_seq_one_letter_code
_entity_poly.pdbx_strand_id
1 'polypeptide(L)'
;MLRNLRTLVLTAAVALTAVAGVTVATPGEAAAADRYQGPTLKSEQGSFNGKNVRLTLTNPNPATVLGSSCTSALLDGTQALQAFVAFNAGDYGTIVKIMLNSGLRFGPAASNNLISPGPNSNSTDVKVGDGVYLFLGTCGGLGTLLDPTDVGVTVRPVIVPSGIGSIGSVLDFGSLAMQSGVGSSDFASILSLLSAS
;
A
#
# COMPACT_ATOMS: atom_id res chain seq x y z
N MET A 1 14.88 52.09 -29.05
CA MET A 1 15.08 50.93 -28.16
C MET A 1 15.00 49.66 -29.00
N LEU A 2 16.15 49.11 -29.37
CA LEU A 2 16.30 47.78 -29.97
C LEU A 2 16.39 46.72 -28.86
N ARG A 3 15.89 45.50 -29.16
CA ARG A 3 16.16 44.15 -28.60
C ARG A 3 14.84 43.46 -28.24
N ASN A 4 14.52 42.22 -28.60
CA ASN A 4 15.09 41.16 -29.43
C ASN A 4 13.92 40.14 -29.52
N LEU A 5 13.47 39.72 -30.70
CA LEU A 5 13.76 38.38 -31.23
C LEU A 5 13.64 37.24 -30.19
N ARG A 6 12.55 36.47 -30.23
CA ARG A 6 12.52 35.10 -30.80
C ARG A 6 11.25 34.33 -30.42
N THR A 7 10.52 33.97 -31.45
CA THR A 7 9.61 32.82 -31.56
C THR A 7 10.24 31.55 -30.99
N LEU A 8 9.50 30.77 -30.20
CA LEU A 8 9.76 29.34 -30.01
C LEU A 8 8.45 28.60 -29.68
N VAL A 9 7.86 28.09 -30.76
CA VAL A 9 7.00 26.91 -30.74
C VAL A 9 7.85 25.75 -30.23
N LEU A 10 7.43 25.11 -29.13
CA LEU A 10 8.01 23.86 -28.66
C LEU A 10 6.88 22.86 -28.43
N THR A 11 6.47 22.24 -29.54
CA THR A 11 6.10 20.84 -29.58
C THR A 11 7.26 19.99 -29.04
N ALA A 12 7.03 19.22 -27.99
CA ALA A 12 7.87 18.09 -27.59
C ALA A 12 6.92 16.98 -27.09
N ALA A 13 6.51 16.09 -28.00
CA ALA A 13 7.18 14.81 -28.28
C ALA A 13 6.79 13.76 -27.22
N VAL A 14 5.79 12.96 -27.60
CA VAL A 14 5.53 11.63 -27.03
C VAL A 14 6.83 10.83 -27.12
N ALA A 15 7.51 10.65 -26.00
CA ALA A 15 8.65 9.75 -25.88
C ALA A 15 8.16 8.38 -25.41
N LEU A 16 7.71 7.57 -26.38
CA LEU A 16 7.71 6.12 -26.29
C LEU A 16 9.17 5.65 -26.28
N THR A 17 9.77 5.49 -25.10
CA THR A 17 11.06 4.84 -24.96
C THR A 17 11.12 3.99 -23.68
N ALA A 18 11.27 2.69 -23.90
CA ALA A 18 11.75 1.66 -22.96
C ALA A 18 10.91 1.39 -21.69
N VAL A 19 9.96 0.48 -21.83
CA VAL A 19 9.34 -0.26 -20.70
C VAL A 19 10.36 -1.26 -20.16
N ALA A 20 11.26 -0.78 -19.30
CA ALA A 20 12.08 -1.59 -18.43
C ALA A 20 11.77 -1.17 -16.99
N GLY A 21 10.74 -1.78 -16.41
CA GLY A 21 10.60 -2.01 -14.97
C GLY A 21 10.92 -0.87 -14.01
N VAL A 22 10.60 0.39 -14.34
CA VAL A 22 10.60 1.46 -13.33
C VAL A 22 9.28 1.33 -12.59
N THR A 23 9.25 0.46 -11.57
CA THR A 23 8.30 0.61 -10.47
C THR A 23 8.59 1.98 -9.87
N VAL A 24 7.74 2.96 -10.17
CA VAL A 24 7.75 4.23 -9.46
C VAL A 24 7.48 3.87 -8.01
N ALA A 25 8.55 3.84 -7.21
CA ALA A 25 8.45 3.78 -5.77
C ALA A 25 7.83 5.11 -5.35
N THR A 26 6.51 5.17 -5.28
CA THR A 26 5.83 6.23 -4.55
C THR A 26 6.25 6.06 -3.08
N PRO A 27 6.94 7.05 -2.49
CA PRO A 27 7.15 7.05 -1.05
C PRO A 27 5.76 7.25 -0.45
N GLY A 28 5.19 6.18 0.11
CA GLY A 28 4.04 6.33 1.01
C GLY A 28 4.48 7.28 2.12
N GLU A 29 3.84 8.43 2.18
CA GLU A 29 4.21 9.53 3.07
C GLU A 29 4.32 9.03 4.52
N ALA A 30 5.52 9.14 5.07
CA ALA A 30 5.79 8.84 6.46
C ALA A 30 5.13 9.91 7.33
N ALA A 31 4.06 9.54 8.05
CA ALA A 31 3.53 10.35 9.13
C ALA A 31 4.58 10.45 10.25
N ALA A 32 4.85 11.69 10.68
CA ALA A 32 5.94 12.06 11.55
C ALA A 32 5.75 11.65 13.03
N ALA A 33 6.85 11.17 13.62
CA ALA A 33 7.40 11.25 14.99
C ALA A 33 6.54 11.16 16.28
N ASP A 34 5.21 11.28 16.25
CA ASP A 34 4.36 11.08 17.45
C ASP A 34 3.79 9.66 17.54
N ARG A 35 4.02 8.81 16.53
CA ARG A 35 3.51 7.43 16.40
C ARG A 35 4.57 6.49 15.79
N TYR A 36 4.35 5.17 15.85
CA TYR A 36 5.16 4.19 15.11
C TYR A 36 5.21 4.54 13.60
N GLN A 37 6.36 4.34 12.96
CA GLN A 37 6.47 4.44 11.51
C GLN A 37 5.78 3.24 10.86
N GLY A 38 4.98 3.49 9.81
CA GLY A 38 4.35 2.43 9.02
C GLY A 38 5.38 1.54 8.30
N PRO A 39 5.04 0.28 8.00
CA PRO A 39 5.98 -0.64 7.35
C PRO A 39 6.18 -0.30 5.88
N THR A 40 7.37 -0.57 5.34
CA THR A 40 7.55 -0.55 3.89
C THR A 40 6.93 -1.80 3.27
N LEU A 41 6.05 -1.62 2.28
CA LEU A 41 5.32 -2.68 1.61
C LEU A 41 5.76 -2.85 0.16
N LYS A 42 6.07 -4.09 -0.25
CA LYS A 42 6.36 -4.46 -1.63
C LYS A 42 5.49 -5.62 -2.09
N SER A 43 5.00 -5.54 -3.32
CA SER A 43 4.25 -6.59 -3.99
C SER A 43 4.87 -6.88 -5.36
N GLU A 44 5.15 -8.13 -5.66
CA GLU A 44 5.72 -8.58 -6.93
C GLU A 44 4.84 -9.66 -7.54
N GLN A 45 4.59 -9.58 -8.84
CA GLN A 45 3.84 -10.60 -9.59
C GLN A 45 4.80 -11.50 -10.36
N GLY A 46 4.54 -12.80 -10.37
CA GLY A 46 5.42 -13.78 -10.99
C GLY A 46 4.96 -15.20 -10.75
N SER A 47 5.81 -16.18 -11.07
CA SER A 47 5.56 -17.58 -10.73
C SER A 47 6.36 -17.95 -9.49
N PHE A 48 5.67 -18.16 -8.37
CA PHE A 48 6.28 -18.46 -7.08
C PHE A 48 5.77 -19.80 -6.55
N ASN A 49 6.31 -20.92 -7.03
CA ASN A 49 5.95 -22.27 -6.57
C ASN A 49 4.42 -22.52 -6.56
N GLY A 50 3.74 -22.22 -7.66
CA GLY A 50 2.28 -22.36 -7.80
C GLY A 50 1.47 -21.17 -7.30
N LYS A 51 2.11 -20.17 -6.68
CA LYS A 51 1.53 -18.89 -6.27
C LYS A 51 1.89 -17.79 -7.28
N ASN A 52 1.13 -16.68 -7.28
CA ASN A 52 1.27 -15.63 -8.33
C ASN A 52 1.64 -14.23 -7.80
N VAL A 53 1.66 -14.03 -6.49
CA VAL A 53 2.07 -12.76 -5.87
C VAL A 53 3.02 -13.02 -4.72
N ARG A 54 4.12 -12.28 -4.65
CA ARG A 54 5.01 -12.20 -3.48
C ARG A 54 4.77 -10.89 -2.76
N LEU A 55 4.39 -10.98 -1.49
CA LEU A 55 4.24 -9.85 -0.60
C LEU A 55 5.47 -9.78 0.28
N THR A 56 6.02 -8.58 0.47
CA THR A 56 7.16 -8.33 1.35
C THR A 56 6.83 -7.15 2.25
N LEU A 57 7.10 -7.32 3.54
CA LEU A 57 6.99 -6.29 4.55
C LEU A 57 8.35 -6.06 5.19
N THR A 58 8.70 -4.79 5.38
CA THR A 58 9.90 -4.36 6.12
C THR A 58 9.48 -3.52 7.31
N ASN A 59 10.00 -3.83 8.49
CA ASN A 59 9.83 -3.01 9.68
C ASN A 59 10.93 -1.94 9.74
N PRO A 60 10.63 -0.64 9.54
CA PRO A 60 11.63 0.43 9.58
C PRO A 60 11.94 0.91 11.00
N ASN A 61 11.12 0.54 11.99
CA ASN A 61 11.23 1.08 13.35
C ASN A 61 12.46 0.48 14.04
N PRO A 62 13.37 1.29 14.62
CA PRO A 62 14.55 0.77 15.29
C PRO A 62 14.17 -0.18 16.42
N ALA A 63 15.06 -1.13 16.73
CA ALA A 63 14.87 -1.98 17.91
C ALA A 63 14.84 -1.13 19.19
N THR A 64 13.73 -1.23 19.91
CA THR A 64 13.59 -0.71 21.26
C THR A 64 13.78 -1.84 22.28
N VAL A 65 13.96 -1.50 23.56
CA VAL A 65 14.04 -2.50 24.66
C VAL A 65 12.83 -3.44 24.67
N LEU A 66 11.68 -2.96 24.17
CA LEU A 66 10.41 -3.68 24.13
C LEU A 66 10.12 -4.31 22.76
N GLY A 67 11.00 -4.10 21.78
CA GLY A 67 10.81 -4.51 20.40
C GLY A 67 9.77 -3.69 19.65
N SER A 68 9.83 -3.77 18.32
CA SER A 68 8.79 -3.28 17.42
C SER A 68 8.39 -4.43 16.49
N SER A 69 7.10 -4.56 16.21
CA SER A 69 6.61 -5.61 15.32
C SER A 69 5.65 -5.03 14.31
N CYS A 70 5.81 -5.48 13.07
CA CYS A 70 4.92 -5.13 11.99
C CYS A 70 4.31 -6.41 11.40
N THR A 71 3.02 -6.34 11.10
CA THR A 71 2.25 -7.40 10.47
C THR A 71 1.49 -6.82 9.28
N SER A 72 1.06 -7.69 8.37
CA SER A 72 0.32 -7.28 7.19
C SER A 72 -0.83 -8.22 6.87
N ALA A 73 -1.73 -7.75 6.02
CA ALA A 73 -2.81 -8.53 5.44
C ALA A 73 -3.04 -8.11 3.99
N LEU A 74 -3.47 -9.06 3.17
CA LEU A 74 -3.96 -8.79 1.83
C LEU A 74 -5.48 -8.82 1.84
N LEU A 75 -6.10 -7.66 1.65
CA LEU A 75 -7.54 -7.46 1.69
C LEU A 75 -8.11 -7.48 0.27
N ASP A 76 -9.33 -7.99 0.12
CA ASP A 76 -10.09 -7.92 -1.13
C ASP A 76 -11.47 -7.28 -0.93
N GLY A 77 -12.10 -6.91 -2.05
CA GLY A 77 -13.49 -6.43 -2.10
C GLY A 77 -13.81 -5.33 -1.08
N THR A 78 -14.89 -5.53 -0.33
CA THR A 78 -15.41 -4.55 0.64
C THR A 78 -14.42 -4.27 1.77
N GLN A 79 -13.62 -5.25 2.20
CA GLN A 79 -12.64 -5.04 3.26
C GLN A 79 -11.48 -4.15 2.80
N ALA A 80 -11.01 -4.37 1.56
CA ALA A 80 -10.02 -3.48 0.94
C ALA A 80 -10.55 -2.04 0.86
N LEU A 81 -11.80 -1.88 0.48
CA LEU A 81 -12.44 -0.57 0.39
C LEU A 81 -12.61 0.11 1.75
N GLN A 82 -13.08 -0.61 2.76
CA GLN A 82 -13.22 -0.11 4.13
C GLN A 82 -11.87 0.32 4.72
N ALA A 83 -10.83 -0.50 4.54
CA ALA A 83 -9.48 -0.16 4.98
C ALA A 83 -8.93 1.07 4.27
N PHE A 84 -9.22 1.21 2.97
CA PHE A 84 -8.82 2.38 2.19
C PHE A 84 -9.51 3.66 2.70
N VAL A 85 -10.82 3.64 2.89
CA VAL A 85 -11.58 4.79 3.41
C VAL A 85 -11.09 5.16 4.81
N ALA A 86 -10.91 4.17 5.69
CA ALA A 86 -10.39 4.38 7.05
C ALA A 86 -8.98 5.00 7.04
N PHE A 87 -8.10 4.55 6.13
CA PHE A 87 -6.76 5.14 5.97
C PHE A 87 -6.81 6.61 5.55
N ASN A 88 -7.64 6.96 4.56
CA ASN A 88 -7.77 8.35 4.11
C ASN A 88 -8.44 9.25 5.16
N ALA A 89 -9.34 8.70 5.96
CA ALA A 89 -9.97 9.40 7.07
C ALA A 89 -9.07 9.52 8.31
N GLY A 90 -7.90 8.87 8.34
CA GLY A 90 -7.05 8.79 9.53
C GLY A 90 -7.65 7.97 10.67
N ASP A 91 -8.65 7.12 10.39
CA ASP A 91 -9.32 6.26 11.37
C ASP A 91 -8.52 4.97 11.60
N TYR A 92 -7.38 5.11 12.28
CA TYR A 92 -6.50 4.00 12.59
C TYR A 92 -7.14 2.95 13.52
N GLY A 93 -8.11 3.36 14.36
CA GLY A 93 -8.86 2.43 15.20
C GLY A 93 -9.68 1.44 14.36
N THR A 94 -10.32 1.92 13.27
CA THR A 94 -10.99 1.03 12.31
C THR A 94 -10.01 0.13 11.56
N ILE A 95 -8.84 0.63 11.18
CA ILE A 95 -7.80 -0.19 10.54
C ILE A 95 -7.33 -1.32 11.45
N VAL A 96 -7.09 -1.04 12.73
CA VAL A 96 -6.73 -2.06 13.73
C VAL A 96 -7.86 -3.09 13.87
N LYS A 97 -9.12 -2.67 13.94
CA LYS A 97 -10.27 -3.60 13.97
C LYS A 97 -10.33 -4.49 12.73
N ILE A 98 -10.06 -3.95 11.55
CA ILE A 98 -9.97 -4.73 10.31
C ILE A 98 -8.87 -5.78 10.46
N MET A 99 -7.66 -5.37 10.87
CA MET A 99 -6.50 -6.25 11.06
C MET A 99 -6.70 -7.37 12.09
N LEU A 100 -7.59 -7.18 13.06
CA LEU A 100 -7.93 -8.17 14.08
C LEU A 100 -9.05 -9.13 13.68
N ASN A 101 -9.68 -8.92 12.52
CA ASN A 101 -10.84 -9.70 12.10
C ASN A 101 -10.43 -11.12 11.66
N SER A 102 -11.16 -12.15 12.09
CA SER A 102 -10.73 -13.57 12.02
C SER A 102 -10.84 -14.23 10.64
N GLY A 103 -10.89 -13.44 9.55
CA GLY A 103 -11.01 -13.93 8.17
C GLY A 103 -9.94 -13.39 7.23
N LEU A 104 -8.94 -12.67 7.75
CA LEU A 104 -7.94 -12.03 6.92
C LEU A 104 -6.91 -13.01 6.36
N ARG A 105 -6.50 -12.76 5.12
CA ARG A 105 -5.30 -13.37 4.55
C ARG A 105 -4.07 -12.66 5.13
N PHE A 106 -3.61 -13.14 6.27
CA PHE A 106 -2.40 -12.61 6.91
C PHE A 106 -1.20 -12.74 5.96
N GLY A 107 -0.46 -11.64 5.85
CA GLY A 107 0.76 -11.51 5.07
C GLY A 107 2.02 -11.70 5.94
N PRO A 108 3.19 -11.32 5.43
CA PRO A 108 4.42 -11.38 6.19
C PRO A 108 4.40 -10.49 7.43
N ALA A 109 5.15 -10.92 8.46
CA ALA A 109 5.43 -10.14 9.65
C ALA A 109 6.95 -9.98 9.83
N ALA A 110 7.37 -8.82 10.32
CA ALA A 110 8.77 -8.51 10.61
C ALA A 110 8.88 -7.76 11.95
N SER A 111 9.85 -8.17 12.76
CA SER A 111 10.07 -7.61 14.09
C SER A 111 11.52 -7.20 14.26
N ASN A 112 11.74 -6.09 14.95
CA ASN A 112 13.06 -5.62 15.33
C ASN A 112 13.16 -5.70 16.87
N ASN A 113 14.23 -6.29 17.38
CA ASN A 113 14.46 -6.46 18.81
C ASN A 113 15.97 -6.32 19.13
N LEU A 114 16.35 -6.43 20.40
CA LEU A 114 17.73 -6.15 20.82
C LEU A 114 18.78 -7.08 20.19
N ILE A 115 18.40 -8.30 19.80
CA ILE A 115 19.28 -9.28 19.14
C ILE A 115 19.19 -9.24 17.60
N SER A 116 18.21 -8.50 17.06
CA SER A 116 17.98 -8.30 15.63
C SER A 116 17.50 -6.86 15.43
N PRO A 117 18.43 -5.88 15.41
CA PRO A 117 18.11 -4.46 15.54
C PRO A 117 17.30 -3.88 14.37
N GLY A 118 17.23 -4.60 13.25
CA GLY A 118 16.54 -4.19 12.04
C GLY A 118 17.33 -3.21 11.16
N PRO A 119 16.74 -2.75 10.04
CA PRO A 119 15.38 -3.07 9.58
C PRO A 119 15.27 -4.52 9.10
N ASN A 120 14.38 -5.30 9.71
CA ASN A 120 14.11 -6.67 9.28
C ASN A 120 12.98 -6.70 8.25
N SER A 121 13.08 -7.65 7.33
CA SER A 121 12.08 -7.88 6.29
C SER A 121 11.67 -9.35 6.26
N ASN A 122 10.43 -9.59 5.85
CA ASN A 122 9.93 -10.94 5.60
C ASN A 122 9.01 -10.93 4.38
N SER A 123 8.89 -12.09 3.73
CA SER A 123 8.09 -12.25 2.52
C SER A 123 7.16 -13.44 2.62
N THR A 124 6.02 -13.36 1.94
CA THR A 124 5.09 -14.47 1.81
C THR A 124 4.53 -14.49 0.41
N ASP A 125 4.62 -15.65 -0.22
CA ASP A 125 4.01 -15.90 -1.52
C ASP A 125 2.53 -16.25 -1.30
N VAL A 126 1.63 -15.69 -2.09
CA VAL A 126 0.18 -15.92 -2.04
C VAL A 126 -0.40 -16.20 -3.43
N LYS A 127 -1.40 -17.07 -3.49
CA LYS A 127 -2.18 -17.32 -4.71
C LYS A 127 -3.48 -16.53 -4.62
N VAL A 128 -3.68 -15.62 -5.57
CA VAL A 128 -4.89 -14.80 -5.69
C VAL A 128 -5.44 -14.85 -7.11
N GLY A 129 -6.74 -14.62 -7.26
CA GLY A 129 -7.37 -14.46 -8.58
C GLY A 129 -7.19 -13.05 -9.13
N ASP A 130 -7.68 -12.82 -10.33
CA ASP A 130 -7.72 -11.49 -10.93
C ASP A 130 -8.62 -10.57 -10.10
N GLY A 131 -8.18 -9.34 -9.86
CA GLY A 131 -8.85 -8.42 -8.95
C GLY A 131 -7.95 -7.30 -8.41
N VAL A 132 -8.58 -6.36 -7.71
CA VAL A 132 -7.91 -5.32 -6.92
C VAL A 132 -7.89 -5.77 -5.46
N TYR A 133 -6.69 -5.76 -4.89
CA TYR A 133 -6.44 -6.06 -3.49
C TYR A 133 -5.79 -4.85 -2.81
N LEU A 134 -5.94 -4.74 -1.49
CA LEU A 134 -5.20 -3.78 -0.68
C LEU A 134 -4.24 -4.54 0.23
N PHE A 135 -2.94 -4.37 -0.01
CA PHE A 135 -1.91 -4.83 0.90
C PHE A 135 -1.76 -3.80 2.03
N LEU A 136 -2.27 -4.15 3.20
CA LEU A 136 -2.29 -3.32 4.39
C LEU A 136 -1.21 -3.82 5.35
N GLY A 137 -0.37 -2.92 5.83
CA GLY A 137 0.65 -3.17 6.83
C GLY A 137 0.46 -2.28 8.05
N THR A 138 0.67 -2.85 9.23
CA THR A 138 0.59 -2.15 10.50
C THR A 138 1.82 -2.47 11.35
N CYS A 139 2.38 -1.47 12.00
CA CYS A 139 3.48 -1.57 12.96
C CYS A 139 3.00 -1.10 14.32
N GLY A 140 3.29 -1.88 15.36
CA GLY A 140 2.94 -1.53 16.72
C GLY A 140 3.85 -2.17 17.76
N GLY A 141 3.62 -1.77 19.00
CA GLY A 141 4.24 -2.32 20.19
C GLY A 141 3.39 -2.06 21.42
N LEU A 142 3.99 -1.95 22.62
CA LEU A 142 3.21 -1.73 23.85
C LEU A 142 2.41 -0.42 23.84
N GLY A 143 2.86 0.62 23.12
CA GLY A 143 2.10 1.85 22.90
C GLY A 143 0.75 1.58 22.23
N THR A 144 0.73 0.76 21.18
CA THR A 144 -0.48 0.33 20.46
C THR A 144 -1.44 -0.50 21.32
N LEU A 145 -0.91 -1.24 22.32
CA LEU A 145 -1.74 -1.99 23.27
C LEU A 145 -2.45 -1.08 24.28
N LEU A 146 -1.86 0.08 24.58
CA LEU A 146 -2.40 1.07 25.51
C LEU A 146 -3.27 2.12 24.80
N ASP A 147 -2.91 2.47 23.56
CA ASP A 147 -3.66 3.34 22.66
C ASP A 147 -3.66 2.73 21.25
N PRO A 148 -4.78 2.16 20.77
CA PRO A 148 -4.86 1.54 19.46
C PRO A 148 -4.72 2.53 18.30
N THR A 149 -4.68 3.84 18.58
CA THR A 149 -4.41 4.88 17.58
C THR A 149 -2.91 5.18 17.42
N ASP A 150 -2.06 4.67 18.33
CA ASP A 150 -0.60 4.69 18.22
C ASP A 150 -0.10 3.49 17.41
N VAL A 151 -0.37 3.53 16.10
CA VAL A 151 0.01 2.48 15.14
C VAL A 151 0.56 3.11 13.88
N GLY A 152 1.64 2.55 13.36
CA GLY A 152 2.18 2.91 12.04
C GLY A 152 1.44 2.14 10.97
N VAL A 153 0.81 2.82 10.02
CA VAL A 153 0.02 2.16 8.96
C VAL A 153 0.57 2.50 7.58
N THR A 154 0.59 1.51 6.69
CA THR A 154 0.89 1.71 5.28
C THR A 154 -0.08 0.87 4.46
N VAL A 155 -0.60 1.45 3.37
CA VAL A 155 -1.48 0.76 2.42
C VAL A 155 -0.86 0.78 1.03
N ARG A 156 -1.01 -0.31 0.30
CA ARG A 156 -0.54 -0.44 -1.08
C ARG A 156 -1.56 -1.21 -1.92
N PRO A 157 -2.04 -0.67 -3.05
CA PRO A 157 -2.87 -1.43 -3.96
C PRO A 157 -2.05 -2.54 -4.63
N VAL A 158 -2.69 -3.68 -4.84
CA VAL A 158 -2.13 -4.81 -5.59
C VAL A 158 -3.18 -5.22 -6.62
N ILE A 159 -2.91 -4.94 -7.90
CA ILE A 159 -3.84 -5.22 -8.99
C ILE A 159 -3.34 -6.43 -9.78
N VAL A 160 -4.15 -7.49 -9.86
CA VAL A 160 -3.78 -8.75 -10.53
C VAL A 160 -4.73 -8.99 -11.71
N PRO A 161 -4.22 -9.28 -12.92
CA PRO A 161 -2.82 -9.12 -13.33
C PRO A 161 -2.43 -7.63 -13.39
N SER A 162 -1.15 -7.31 -13.20
CA SER A 162 -0.66 -5.93 -13.45
C SER A 162 -0.66 -5.59 -14.94
N GLY A 163 -0.77 -4.30 -15.29
CA GLY A 163 -0.65 -3.79 -16.66
C GLY A 163 -1.97 -3.80 -17.43
N ILE A 164 -1.92 -3.96 -18.76
CA ILE A 164 -3.11 -3.79 -19.64
C ILE A 164 -4.26 -4.76 -19.29
N GLY A 165 -3.94 -5.95 -18.77
CA GLY A 165 -4.94 -6.92 -18.32
C GLY A 165 -5.71 -6.51 -17.05
N SER A 166 -5.31 -5.44 -16.38
CA SER A 166 -5.85 -5.01 -15.08
C SER A 166 -7.13 -4.16 -15.18
N ILE A 167 -7.45 -3.67 -16.38
CA ILE A 167 -8.52 -2.68 -16.60
C ILE A 167 -9.87 -3.21 -16.12
N GLY A 168 -10.19 -4.47 -16.42
CA GLY A 168 -11.42 -5.11 -15.95
C GLY A 168 -11.53 -5.12 -14.43
N SER A 169 -10.46 -5.55 -13.75
CA SER A 169 -10.41 -5.62 -12.29
C SER A 169 -10.54 -4.24 -11.63
N VAL A 170 -9.95 -3.20 -12.22
CA VAL A 170 -10.08 -1.81 -11.75
C VAL A 170 -11.50 -1.28 -11.91
N LEU A 171 -12.15 -1.58 -13.03
CA LEU A 171 -13.54 -1.18 -13.28
C LEU A 171 -14.50 -1.88 -12.30
N ASP A 172 -14.31 -3.18 -12.05
CA ASP A 172 -15.12 -3.94 -11.09
C ASP A 172 -14.97 -3.37 -9.67
N PHE A 173 -13.75 -3.02 -9.27
CA PHE A 173 -13.51 -2.38 -7.98
C PHE A 173 -14.13 -0.98 -7.90
N GLY A 174 -14.05 -0.19 -8.97
CA GLY A 174 -14.71 1.12 -9.06
C GLY A 174 -16.24 1.01 -8.94
N SER A 175 -16.83 0.02 -9.61
CA SER A 175 -18.27 -0.28 -9.49
C SER A 175 -18.64 -0.66 -8.06
N LEU A 176 -17.83 -1.49 -7.40
CA LEU A 176 -18.04 -1.83 -5.99
C LEU A 176 -17.95 -0.60 -5.07
N ALA A 177 -17.00 0.31 -5.32
CA ALA A 177 -16.87 1.56 -4.57
C ALA A 177 -18.12 2.45 -4.71
N MET A 178 -18.67 2.53 -5.92
CA MET A 178 -19.91 3.27 -6.16
C MET A 178 -21.13 2.60 -5.48
N GLN A 179 -21.24 1.29 -5.55
CA GLN A 179 -22.36 0.53 -4.95
C GLN A 179 -22.36 0.60 -3.41
N SER A 180 -21.20 0.70 -2.80
CA SER A 180 -21.03 0.79 -1.34
C SER A 180 -21.22 2.21 -0.80
N GLY A 181 -21.52 3.20 -1.66
CA GLY A 181 -21.84 4.56 -1.25
C GLY A 181 -20.62 5.37 -0.80
N VAL A 182 -19.43 5.01 -1.28
CA VAL A 182 -18.20 5.77 -1.00
C VAL A 182 -18.32 7.18 -1.57
N GLY A 183 -18.01 8.18 -0.75
CA GLY A 183 -18.14 9.59 -1.11
C GLY A 183 -17.27 9.96 -2.31
N SER A 184 -17.65 11.01 -3.05
CA SER A 184 -16.91 11.44 -4.25
C SER A 184 -15.46 11.83 -3.99
N SER A 185 -15.13 12.30 -2.78
CA SER A 185 -13.77 12.60 -2.33
C SER A 185 -12.93 11.33 -2.17
N ASP A 186 -13.50 10.30 -1.54
CA ASP A 186 -12.84 9.01 -1.33
C ASP A 186 -12.66 8.27 -2.66
N PHE A 187 -13.62 8.40 -3.57
CA PHE A 187 -13.53 7.85 -4.92
C PHE A 187 -12.36 8.47 -5.71
N ALA A 188 -12.15 9.78 -5.61
CA ALA A 188 -11.01 10.44 -6.25
C ALA A 188 -9.67 9.93 -5.68
N SER A 189 -9.60 9.70 -4.37
CA SER A 189 -8.42 9.10 -3.73
C SER A 189 -8.18 7.65 -4.18
N ILE A 190 -9.24 6.84 -4.32
CA ILE A 190 -9.15 5.47 -4.87
C ILE A 190 -8.56 5.53 -6.29
N LEU A 191 -9.09 6.41 -7.13
CA LEU A 191 -8.67 6.52 -8.53
C LEU A 191 -7.21 6.98 -8.65
N SER A 192 -6.81 7.94 -7.81
CA SER A 192 -5.42 8.40 -7.73
C SER A 192 -4.48 7.27 -7.33
N LEU A 193 -4.83 6.48 -6.32
CA LEU A 193 -4.04 5.35 -5.86
C LEU A 193 -3.90 4.26 -6.93
N LEU A 194 -5.01 3.94 -7.62
CA LEU A 194 -5.01 2.93 -8.69
C LEU A 194 -4.19 3.38 -9.90
N SER A 195 -4.21 4.68 -10.24
CA SER A 195 -3.38 5.24 -11.32
C SER A 195 -1.88 5.23 -11.03
N ALA A 196 -1.49 5.09 -9.77
CA ALA A 196 -0.10 5.04 -9.32
C ALA A 196 0.45 3.60 -9.16
N SER A 197 -0.36 2.57 -9.44
CA SER A 197 -0.02 1.15 -9.25
C SER A 197 0.64 0.52 -10.47
#